data_AF-A0A968YUX8-F1
#
_entry.id   AF-A0A968YUX8-F1
#
_cell.length_a   1.000
_cell.length_b   1.000
_cell.length_c   1.000
_cell.angle_alpha   90.00
_cell.angle_beta   90.00
_cell.angle_gamma   90.00
#
_symmetry.space_group_name_H-M   'P 1'
#
loop_
_entity.id
_entity.type
_entity.pdbx_description
1 polymer ?
#
loop_
_entity_poly.entity_id
_entity_poly.type
_entity_poly.pdbx_seq_one_letter_code
_entity_poly.pdbx_strand_id
1 'polypeptide(L)'
;MHGDDEEPAYIPQIGDPHKFIKAVDLIYSGINTPKGLGIEFGSNAKKDKDLARRGDYLGRPIMEIGLAERSHLEKQTSSIYVLTDRGERIAQSNDQETRERLLAEALLGFYPVQKIIEETTRGDKELTKELIQEIITLVTFGDCGGTTNPRRASSLRALVNWVSRWAGIPIRREGNDGVQLYIPYIYAN
;
A
#
# COMPACT_ATOMS: atom_id res chain seq x y z
N MET A 1 14.11 27.63 3.38
CA MET A 1 14.73 26.55 4.18
C MET A 1 13.63 25.58 4.52
N HIS A 2 13.57 24.44 3.82
CA HIS A 2 12.92 23.19 4.21
C HIS A 2 13.38 22.17 3.15
N GLY A 3 14.64 21.77 3.28
CA GLY A 3 15.11 20.53 2.69
C GLY A 3 14.98 19.52 3.80
N ASP A 4 13.77 19.00 3.99
CA ASP A 4 13.61 17.78 4.74
C ASP A 4 14.05 16.68 3.79
N ASP A 5 15.10 15.95 4.18
CA ASP A 5 15.48 14.69 3.55
C ASP A 5 14.32 13.70 3.75
N GLU A 6 13.24 13.83 2.95
CA GLU A 6 12.17 12.85 2.91
C GLU A 6 12.78 11.52 2.49
N GLU A 7 12.75 10.54 3.41
CA GLU A 7 13.20 9.20 3.09
C GLU A 7 12.38 8.66 1.91
N PRO A 8 13.04 8.01 0.92
CA PRO A 8 12.36 7.49 -0.26
C PRO A 8 11.22 6.53 0.09
N ALA A 9 10.06 6.71 -0.54
CA ALA A 9 8.89 5.89 -0.27
C ALA A 9 9.08 4.42 -0.72
N TYR A 10 8.74 3.45 0.12
CA TYR A 10 8.71 2.05 -0.31
C TYR A 10 7.45 1.76 -1.14
N ILE A 11 7.61 1.59 -2.46
CA ILE A 11 6.47 1.26 -3.33
C ILE A 11 6.04 -0.21 -3.17
N PRO A 12 4.76 -0.47 -2.82
CA PRO A 12 4.24 -1.83 -2.65
C PRO A 12 4.34 -2.66 -3.93
N GLN A 13 4.63 -3.96 -3.76
CA GLN A 13 4.51 -4.97 -4.83
C GLN A 13 3.21 -5.77 -4.73
N ILE A 14 2.27 -5.27 -3.92
CA ILE A 14 0.98 -5.88 -3.63
C ILE A 14 -0.07 -4.82 -3.91
N GLY A 15 -0.97 -5.13 -4.85
CA GLY A 15 -2.07 -4.25 -5.25
C GLY A 15 -3.43 -4.61 -4.68
N ASP A 16 -3.49 -5.65 -3.86
CA ASP A 16 -4.73 -6.19 -3.29
C ASP A 16 -4.89 -5.70 -1.83
N PRO A 17 -5.90 -4.84 -1.55
CA PRO A 17 -6.14 -4.27 -0.22
C PRO A 17 -6.34 -5.31 0.88
N HIS A 18 -6.97 -6.46 0.57
CA HIS A 18 -7.22 -7.51 1.57
C HIS A 18 -5.92 -8.11 2.11
N LYS A 19 -4.83 -8.01 1.37
CA LYS A 19 -3.51 -8.46 1.82
C LYS A 19 -2.91 -7.53 2.87
N PHE A 20 -3.23 -6.24 2.83
CA PHE A 20 -2.84 -5.28 3.86
C PHE A 20 -3.60 -5.57 5.15
N ILE A 21 -4.92 -5.77 5.06
CA ILE A 21 -5.76 -6.16 6.22
C ILE A 21 -5.26 -7.48 6.82
N LYS A 22 -5.01 -8.50 5.99
CA LYS A 22 -4.47 -9.78 6.45
C LYS A 22 -3.11 -9.62 7.14
N ALA A 23 -2.23 -8.75 6.63
CA ALA A 23 -0.94 -8.50 7.27
C ALA A 23 -1.10 -7.85 8.64
N VAL A 24 -2.05 -6.92 8.79
CA VAL A 24 -2.42 -6.31 10.07
C VAL A 24 -2.93 -7.38 11.05
N ASP A 25 -3.81 -8.28 10.62
CA ASP A 25 -4.34 -9.37 11.46
C ASP A 25 -3.26 -10.33 11.95
N LEU A 26 -2.30 -10.67 11.07
CA LEU A 26 -1.20 -11.54 11.41
C LEU A 26 -0.32 -10.90 12.49
N ILE A 27 0.00 -9.61 12.36
CA ILE A 27 0.79 -8.90 13.37
C ILE A 27 0.03 -8.80 14.69
N TYR A 28 -1.26 -8.46 14.63
CA TYR A 28 -2.12 -8.39 15.82
C TYR A 28 -2.20 -9.72 16.58
N SER A 29 -2.22 -10.84 15.85
CA SER A 29 -2.21 -12.19 16.44
C SER A 29 -0.83 -12.70 16.87
N GLY A 30 0.21 -11.87 16.77
CA GLY A 30 1.57 -12.16 17.24
C GLY A 30 2.53 -12.68 16.17
N ILE A 31 2.09 -12.82 14.92
CA ILE A 31 2.96 -13.17 13.77
C ILE A 31 3.56 -11.87 13.22
N ASN A 32 4.62 -11.41 13.89
CA ASN A 32 5.16 -10.07 13.71
C ASN A 32 6.61 -10.03 13.21
N THR A 33 7.17 -11.17 12.78
CA THR A 33 8.49 -11.21 12.14
C THR A 33 8.37 -11.29 10.61
N PRO A 34 9.32 -10.74 9.84
CA PRO A 34 9.34 -10.92 8.38
C PRO A 34 9.26 -12.39 7.95
N LYS A 35 9.98 -13.28 8.62
CA LYS A 35 9.92 -14.72 8.34
C LYS A 35 8.52 -15.29 8.59
N GLY A 36 7.92 -14.97 9.75
CA GLY A 36 6.58 -15.43 10.12
C GLY A 36 5.53 -14.98 9.11
N LEU A 37 5.52 -13.68 8.76
CA LEU A 37 4.63 -13.16 7.72
C LEU A 37 4.82 -13.88 6.39
N GLY A 38 6.07 -14.14 5.98
CA GLY A 38 6.35 -14.87 4.74
C GLY A 38 5.78 -16.30 4.72
N ILE A 39 5.81 -17.01 5.86
CA ILE A 39 5.27 -18.36 6.01
C ILE A 39 3.75 -18.33 5.93
N GLU A 40 3.09 -17.49 6.73
CA GLU A 40 1.62 -17.39 6.80
C GLU A 40 0.97 -16.85 5.53
N PHE A 41 1.77 -16.22 4.68
CA PHE A 41 1.35 -15.82 3.35
C PHE A 41 1.56 -16.88 2.27
N GLY A 42 1.97 -18.10 2.65
CA GLY A 42 2.08 -19.25 1.76
C GLY A 42 3.36 -19.30 0.95
N SER A 43 4.46 -18.71 1.42
CA SER A 43 5.75 -18.84 0.74
C SER A 43 6.31 -20.26 0.85
N ASN A 44 6.50 -20.92 -0.29
CA ASN A 44 7.17 -22.23 -0.37
C ASN A 44 8.71 -22.13 -0.39
N ALA A 45 9.28 -20.98 -0.01
CA ALA A 45 10.72 -20.79 0.00
C ALA A 45 11.38 -21.65 1.08
N LYS A 46 12.48 -22.33 0.73
CA LYS A 46 13.20 -23.22 1.66
C LYS A 46 14.23 -22.50 2.55
N LYS A 47 14.62 -21.29 2.16
CA LYS A 47 15.66 -20.50 2.86
C LYS A 47 15.01 -19.39 3.68
N ASP A 48 15.44 -19.24 4.92
CA ASP A 48 14.94 -18.21 5.84
C ASP A 48 15.00 -16.79 5.27
N LYS A 49 16.10 -16.45 4.57
CA LYS A 49 16.23 -15.15 3.91
C LYS A 49 15.15 -14.89 2.85
N ASP A 50 14.72 -15.94 2.14
CA ASP A 50 13.72 -15.84 1.09
C ASP A 50 12.31 -15.79 1.68
N LEU A 51 12.06 -16.50 2.79
CA LEU A 51 10.84 -16.36 3.59
C LEU A 51 10.71 -14.93 4.14
N ALA A 52 11.76 -14.42 4.77
CA ALA A 52 11.80 -13.07 5.32
C ALA A 52 11.55 -12.00 4.23
N ARG A 53 12.22 -12.12 3.07
CA ARG A 53 12.00 -11.24 1.92
C ARG A 53 10.55 -11.25 1.44
N ARG A 54 9.86 -12.39 1.48
CA ARG A 54 8.44 -12.48 1.12
C ARG A 54 7.55 -11.78 2.14
N GLY A 55 7.85 -11.92 3.44
CA GLY A 55 7.14 -11.16 4.47
C GLY A 55 7.38 -9.66 4.41
N ASP A 56 8.59 -9.22 4.01
CA ASP A 56 8.88 -7.79 3.81
C ASP A 56 8.03 -7.17 2.69
N TYR A 57 7.58 -7.95 1.70
CA TYR A 57 6.63 -7.47 0.69
C TYR A 57 5.25 -7.13 1.27
N LEU A 58 4.94 -7.55 2.50
CA LEU A 58 3.72 -7.24 3.23
C LEU A 58 3.98 -6.22 4.34
N GLY A 59 5.03 -6.46 5.14
CA GLY A 59 5.37 -5.65 6.30
C GLY A 59 5.84 -4.24 5.95
N ARG A 60 6.66 -4.06 4.89
CA ARG A 60 7.12 -2.72 4.50
C ARG A 60 5.97 -1.85 3.97
N PRO A 61 5.06 -2.34 3.11
CA PRO A 61 3.90 -1.56 2.69
C PRO A 61 3.01 -1.06 3.83
N ILE A 62 2.70 -1.88 4.83
CA ILE A 62 1.86 -1.44 5.96
C ILE A 62 2.58 -0.42 6.87
N MET A 63 3.91 -0.48 6.95
CA MET A 63 4.70 0.57 7.61
C MET A 63 4.64 1.88 6.85
N GLU A 64 4.81 1.79 5.52
CA GLU A 64 4.82 2.95 4.63
C GLU A 64 3.52 3.77 4.71
N ILE A 65 2.38 3.09 4.90
CA ILE A 65 1.07 3.74 5.07
C ILE A 65 0.72 4.01 6.54
N GLY A 66 1.68 3.87 7.46
CA GLY A 66 1.56 4.24 8.88
C GLY A 66 0.67 3.31 9.73
N LEU A 67 0.44 2.07 9.30
CA LEU A 67 -0.32 1.07 10.07
C LEU A 67 0.57 0.22 10.99
N ALA A 68 1.87 0.21 10.75
CA ALA A 68 2.85 -0.50 11.57
C ALA A 68 4.17 0.27 11.63
N GLU A 69 5.02 -0.11 12.57
CA GLU A 69 6.38 0.39 12.72
C GLU A 69 7.36 -0.76 13.00
N ARG A 70 8.66 -0.51 12.83
CA ARG A 70 9.70 -1.46 13.24
C ARG A 70 10.08 -1.19 14.69
N SER A 71 10.03 -2.24 15.50
CA SER A 71 10.58 -2.21 16.85
C SER A 71 11.73 -3.21 16.98
N HIS A 72 12.76 -2.80 17.71
CA HIS A 72 13.84 -3.67 18.15
C HIS A 72 13.57 -4.08 19.59
N LEU A 73 13.24 -5.35 19.80
CA LEU A 73 13.18 -5.90 21.15
C LEU A 73 14.62 -6.10 21.64
N GLU A 74 14.95 -5.61 22.85
CA GLU A 74 16.30 -5.62 23.45
C GLU A 74 16.98 -7.01 23.52
N LYS A 75 16.27 -8.09 23.20
CA LYS A 75 16.74 -9.49 23.23
C LYS A 75 16.63 -10.23 21.89
N GLN A 76 16.19 -9.58 20.81
CA GLN A 76 16.10 -10.19 19.48
C GLN A 76 17.01 -9.48 18.48
N THR A 77 17.74 -10.27 17.69
CA THR A 77 18.59 -9.78 16.61
C THR A 77 17.80 -9.29 15.39
N SER A 78 16.54 -9.71 15.25
CA SER A 78 15.65 -9.29 14.17
C SER A 78 14.65 -8.24 14.65
N SER A 79 14.47 -7.15 13.89
CA SER A 79 13.35 -6.24 14.12
C SER A 79 12.01 -6.94 13.86
N ILE A 80 11.02 -6.60 14.68
CA ILE A 80 9.63 -7.03 14.53
C ILE A 80 8.77 -5.88 14.02
N TYR A 81 7.62 -6.22 13.48
CA TYR A 81 6.56 -5.27 13.16
C TYR A 81 5.66 -5.06 14.38
N VAL A 82 5.34 -3.82 14.71
CA VAL A 82 4.39 -3.49 15.77
C VAL A 82 3.30 -2.63 15.15
N LEU A 83 2.03 -2.90 15.45
CA LEU A 83 0.95 -2.08 14.93
C LEU A 83 0.98 -0.71 15.61
N THR A 84 0.71 0.33 14.82
CA THR A 84 0.39 1.65 15.38
C THR A 84 -1.06 1.65 15.86
N ASP A 85 -1.48 2.67 16.60
CA ASP A 85 -2.89 2.87 16.97
C ASP A 85 -3.85 2.74 15.78
N ARG A 86 -3.43 3.18 14.58
CA ARG A 86 -4.22 3.06 13.36
C ARG A 86 -4.34 1.60 12.90
N GLY A 87 -3.24 0.85 12.93
CA GLY A 87 -3.23 -0.57 12.62
C GLY A 87 -4.05 -1.39 13.61
N GLU A 88 -3.95 -1.10 14.91
CA GLU A 88 -4.73 -1.78 15.94
C GLU A 88 -6.23 -1.58 15.76
N ARG A 89 -6.68 -0.36 15.43
CA ARG A 89 -8.10 -0.08 15.14
C ARG A 89 -8.64 -0.91 13.99
N ILE A 90 -7.84 -1.15 12.94
CA ILE A 90 -8.23 -2.04 11.84
C ILE A 90 -8.35 -3.48 12.37
N ALA A 91 -7.36 -3.97 13.10
CA ALA A 91 -7.35 -5.34 13.62
C ALA A 91 -8.52 -5.64 14.58
N GLN A 92 -8.85 -4.68 15.44
CA GLN A 92 -9.89 -4.79 16.47
C GLN A 92 -11.32 -4.63 15.92
N SER A 93 -11.48 -4.06 14.72
CA SER A 93 -12.79 -3.93 14.11
C SER A 93 -13.32 -5.29 13.64
N ASN A 94 -14.55 -5.62 14.04
CA ASN A 94 -15.27 -6.83 13.60
C ASN A 94 -16.06 -6.59 12.30
N ASP A 95 -16.20 -5.34 11.87
CA ASP A 95 -16.92 -4.95 10.67
C ASP A 95 -15.96 -4.76 9.49
N GLN A 96 -16.19 -5.49 8.39
CA GLN A 96 -15.32 -5.49 7.22
C GLN A 96 -15.33 -4.14 6.49
N GLU A 97 -16.47 -3.47 6.41
CA GLU A 97 -16.58 -2.17 5.76
C GLU A 97 -15.78 -1.10 6.52
N THR A 98 -15.85 -1.09 7.85
CA THR A 98 -15.05 -0.22 8.71
C THR A 98 -13.55 -0.48 8.55
N ARG A 99 -13.13 -1.75 8.43
CA ARG A 99 -11.72 -2.10 8.21
C ARG A 99 -11.21 -1.56 6.88
N GLU A 100 -12.02 -1.72 5.83
CA GLU A 100 -11.71 -1.19 4.50
C GLU A 100 -11.68 0.34 4.47
N ARG A 101 -12.60 1.01 5.18
CA ARG A 101 -12.57 2.47 5.35
C ARG A 101 -11.26 2.95 5.95
N LEU A 102 -10.86 2.38 7.08
CA LEU A 102 -9.65 2.78 7.78
C LEU A 102 -8.39 2.53 6.94
N LEU A 103 -8.37 1.42 6.17
CA LEU A 103 -7.29 1.17 5.21
C LEU A 103 -7.29 2.20 4.07
N ALA A 104 -8.47 2.57 3.55
CA ALA A 104 -8.59 3.58 2.51
C ALA A 104 -8.07 4.95 3.00
N GLU A 105 -8.42 5.36 4.22
CA GLU A 105 -7.90 6.56 4.87
C GLU A 105 -6.37 6.54 4.98
N ALA A 106 -5.78 5.40 5.37
CA ALA A 106 -4.33 5.23 5.42
C ALA A 106 -3.67 5.34 4.04
N LEU A 107 -4.26 4.72 3.01
CA LEU A 107 -3.80 4.79 1.63
C LEU A 107 -3.92 6.20 1.03
N LEU A 108 -4.96 6.96 1.38
CA LEU A 108 -5.08 8.37 0.99
C LEU A 108 -4.00 9.25 1.63
N GLY A 109 -3.43 8.84 2.76
CA GLY A 109 -2.27 9.47 3.37
C GLY A 109 -0.94 9.13 2.69
N PHE A 110 -0.91 8.13 1.80
CA PHE A 110 0.32 7.66 1.18
C PHE A 110 0.72 8.54 -0.01
N TYR A 111 1.89 9.18 0.06
CA TYR A 111 2.33 10.20 -0.88
C TYR A 111 2.26 9.80 -2.37
N PRO A 112 2.72 8.61 -2.80
CA PRO A 112 2.59 8.19 -4.20
C PRO A 112 1.13 8.06 -4.65
N VAL A 113 0.22 7.62 -3.78
CA VAL A 113 -1.22 7.56 -4.07
C VAL A 113 -1.78 8.97 -4.23
N GLN A 114 -1.42 9.89 -3.33
CA GLN A 114 -1.85 11.30 -3.41
C GLN A 114 -1.40 11.94 -4.72
N LYS A 115 -0.14 11.73 -5.12
CA LYS A 115 0.39 12.27 -6.38
C LYS A 115 -0.31 11.70 -7.62
N ILE A 116 -0.58 10.40 -7.64
CA ILE A 116 -1.33 9.80 -8.75
C ILE A 116 -2.75 10.36 -8.80
N ILE A 117 -3.42 10.52 -7.66
CA ILE A 117 -4.77 11.11 -7.60
C ILE A 117 -4.73 12.57 -8.08
N GLU A 118 -3.76 13.37 -7.66
CA GLU A 118 -3.60 14.77 -8.07
C GLU A 118 -3.45 14.90 -9.60
N GLU A 119 -2.54 14.11 -10.19
CA GLU A 119 -2.30 14.10 -11.64
C GLU A 119 -3.52 13.63 -12.45
N THR A 120 -4.28 12.68 -11.91
CA THR A 120 -5.45 12.09 -12.59
C THR A 120 -6.78 12.81 -12.34
N THR A 121 -6.77 13.83 -11.47
CA THR A 121 -7.95 14.67 -11.16
C THR A 121 -7.76 16.10 -11.67
N ARG A 122 -6.61 16.72 -11.39
CA ARG A 122 -6.30 18.12 -11.70
C ARG A 122 -5.31 18.27 -12.83
N GLY A 123 -4.39 17.31 -12.98
CA GLY A 123 -3.35 17.33 -14.01
C GLY A 123 -3.82 16.88 -15.39
N ASP A 124 -5.11 16.54 -15.53
CA ASP A 124 -5.74 16.06 -16.76
C ASP A 124 -5.11 14.81 -17.40
N LYS A 125 -4.28 14.07 -16.66
CA LYS A 125 -3.64 12.82 -17.13
C LYS A 125 -4.50 11.60 -16.85
N GLU A 126 -4.34 10.56 -17.67
CA GLU A 126 -4.99 9.27 -17.43
C GLU A 126 -4.17 8.38 -16.48
N LEU A 127 -4.85 7.53 -15.72
CA LEU A 127 -4.23 6.51 -14.87
C LEU A 127 -3.63 5.37 -15.72
N THR A 128 -2.45 5.63 -16.28
CA THR A 128 -1.66 4.68 -17.08
C THR A 128 -0.51 4.09 -16.27
N LYS A 129 0.14 3.04 -16.77
CA LYS A 129 1.33 2.48 -16.09
C LYS A 129 2.54 3.40 -16.23
N GLU A 130 2.58 4.17 -17.30
CA GLU A 130 3.65 5.09 -17.68
C GLU A 130 3.67 6.27 -16.72
N LEU A 131 2.51 6.90 -16.48
CA LEU A 131 2.34 7.95 -15.46
C LEU A 131 2.80 7.46 -14.08
N ILE A 132 2.39 6.25 -13.69
CA ILE A 132 2.74 5.72 -12.38
C ILE A 132 4.25 5.43 -12.29
N GLN A 133 4.87 4.94 -13.36
CA GLN A 133 6.32 4.73 -13.40
C GLN A 133 7.08 6.06 -13.27
N GLU A 134 6.63 7.12 -13.94
CA GLU A 134 7.17 8.48 -13.77
C GLU A 134 7.07 8.91 -12.30
N ILE A 135 5.90 8.77 -11.68
CA ILE A 135 5.72 9.12 -10.26
C ILE A 135 6.62 8.27 -9.35
N ILE A 136 6.77 6.97 -9.60
CA ILE A 136 7.68 6.12 -8.84
C ILE A 136 9.12 6.66 -8.90
N THR A 137 9.57 7.15 -10.06
CA THR A 137 10.92 7.73 -10.18
C THR A 137 11.09 9.05 -9.42
N LEU A 138 10.00 9.80 -9.19
CA LEU A 138 10.04 11.06 -8.43
C LEU A 138 10.04 10.82 -6.92
N VAL A 139 9.39 9.76 -6.46
CA VAL A 139 9.20 9.48 -5.02
C VAL A 139 10.17 8.43 -4.46
N THR A 140 11.03 7.85 -5.29
CA THR A 140 12.03 6.85 -4.87
C THR A 140 13.43 7.18 -5.38
N PHE A 141 14.44 7.20 -4.49
CA PHE A 141 15.86 7.16 -4.87
C PHE A 141 16.36 5.70 -4.78
N GLY A 142 16.48 5.02 -5.93
CA GLY A 142 17.25 3.77 -6.06
C GLY A 142 16.48 2.51 -6.47
N ASP A 143 17.05 1.77 -7.43
CA ASP A 143 16.80 0.39 -7.89
C ASP A 143 15.36 -0.08 -8.11
N CYS A 144 14.43 0.82 -8.42
CA CYS A 144 13.25 0.45 -9.22
C CYS A 144 13.63 0.25 -10.71
N GLY A 145 14.74 -0.42 -10.98
CA GLY A 145 15.21 -0.74 -12.33
C GLY A 145 14.69 -2.10 -12.82
N GLY A 146 14.55 -2.26 -14.14
CA GLY A 146 14.20 -3.52 -14.79
C GLY A 146 12.74 -3.95 -14.59
N THR A 147 12.50 -5.25 -14.40
CA THR A 147 11.15 -5.85 -14.37
C THR A 147 10.33 -5.55 -13.11
N THR A 148 10.94 -4.95 -12.08
CA THR A 148 10.28 -4.65 -10.80
C THR A 148 9.41 -3.39 -10.88
N ASN A 149 9.79 -2.41 -11.70
CA ASN A 149 9.05 -1.14 -11.83
C ASN A 149 7.65 -1.35 -12.43
N PRO A 150 7.47 -2.06 -13.56
CA PRO A 150 6.13 -2.30 -14.11
C PRO A 150 5.22 -3.08 -13.14
N ARG A 151 5.78 -3.98 -12.33
CA ARG A 151 5.03 -4.74 -11.31
C ARG A 151 4.54 -3.84 -10.18
N ARG A 152 5.41 -2.96 -9.67
CA ARG A 152 5.08 -1.97 -8.64
C ARG A 152 4.05 -0.97 -9.16
N ALA A 153 4.24 -0.48 -10.38
CA ALA A 153 3.29 0.41 -11.04
C ALA A 153 1.91 -0.25 -11.19
N SER A 154 1.86 -1.53 -11.59
CA SER A 154 0.60 -2.27 -11.66
C SER A 154 -0.07 -2.45 -10.29
N SER A 155 0.73 -2.65 -9.24
CA SER A 155 0.21 -2.78 -7.86
C SER A 155 -0.37 -1.46 -7.37
N LEU A 156 0.35 -0.36 -7.59
CA LEU A 156 -0.08 0.97 -7.21
C LEU A 156 -1.30 1.43 -8.01
N ARG A 157 -1.40 1.08 -9.31
CA ARG A 157 -2.60 1.30 -10.13
C ARG A 157 -3.84 0.62 -9.54
N ALA A 158 -3.69 -0.61 -9.04
CA ALA A 158 -4.79 -1.35 -8.43
C ALA A 158 -5.23 -0.69 -7.11
N LEU A 159 -4.29 -0.30 -6.26
CA LEU A 159 -4.57 0.42 -5.02
C LEU A 159 -5.25 1.78 -5.27
N VAL A 160 -4.75 2.57 -6.21
CA VAL A 160 -5.33 3.87 -6.58
C VAL A 160 -6.75 3.69 -7.10
N ASN A 161 -6.99 2.70 -7.97
CA ASN A 161 -8.35 2.41 -8.44
C ASN A 161 -9.27 2.02 -7.29
N TRP A 162 -8.82 1.16 -6.38
CA TRP A 162 -9.62 0.72 -5.25
C TRP A 162 -9.93 1.89 -4.30
N VAL A 163 -8.93 2.64 -3.86
CA VAL A 163 -9.13 3.75 -2.92
C VAL A 163 -9.96 4.88 -3.52
N SER A 164 -9.79 5.17 -4.81
CA SER A 164 -10.59 6.20 -5.50
C SER A 164 -12.06 5.80 -5.61
N ARG A 165 -12.33 4.51 -5.84
CA ARG A 165 -13.71 3.98 -5.82
C ARG A 165 -14.31 4.08 -4.43
N TRP A 166 -13.54 3.65 -3.43
CA TRP A 166 -13.98 3.60 -2.05
C TRP A 166 -14.29 5.01 -1.51
N ALA A 167 -13.42 5.99 -1.78
CA ALA A 167 -13.58 7.38 -1.33
C ALA A 167 -14.40 8.28 -2.29
N GLY A 168 -14.91 7.76 -3.40
CA GLY A 168 -15.69 8.53 -4.38
C GLY A 168 -14.89 9.61 -5.11
N ILE A 169 -13.57 9.43 -5.27
CA ILE A 169 -12.69 10.39 -5.95
C ILE A 169 -12.73 10.13 -7.47
N PRO A 170 -13.08 11.14 -8.29
CA PRO A 170 -13.21 10.96 -9.74
C PRO A 170 -11.84 11.03 -10.43
N ILE A 171 -11.24 9.88 -10.75
CA ILE A 171 -9.97 9.78 -11.49
C ILE A 171 -10.19 9.50 -12.98
N ARG A 172 -9.35 10.06 -13.85
CA ARG A 172 -9.30 9.73 -15.28
C ARG A 172 -8.66 8.36 -15.49
N ARG A 173 -9.34 7.43 -16.14
CA ARG A 173 -8.85 6.07 -16.42
C ARG A 173 -8.39 5.96 -17.87
N GLU A 174 -7.35 5.16 -18.10
CA GLU A 174 -6.84 4.86 -19.44
C GLU A 174 -7.96 4.41 -20.39
N GLY A 175 -8.07 5.09 -21.54
CA GLY A 175 -9.05 4.76 -22.59
C GLY A 175 -10.48 5.23 -22.33
N ASN A 176 -10.71 6.09 -21.33
CA ASN A 176 -11.98 6.77 -21.11
C ASN A 176 -11.84 8.27 -21.39
N ASP A 177 -12.28 8.67 -22.59
CA ASP A 177 -12.41 10.08 -23.01
C ASP A 177 -13.50 10.79 -22.19
N GLY A 178 -13.14 11.23 -20.98
CA GLY A 178 -13.93 12.18 -20.20
C GLY A 178 -14.98 11.56 -19.27
N VAL A 179 -14.92 12.06 -18.03
CA VAL A 179 -15.96 12.01 -16.98
C VAL A 179 -16.27 10.63 -16.41
N GLN A 180 -15.63 10.29 -15.29
CA GLN A 180 -16.17 9.31 -14.36
C GLN A 180 -16.56 9.99 -13.04
N LEU A 181 -17.80 10.48 -13.00
CA LEU A 181 -18.47 10.88 -11.76
C LEU A 181 -18.78 9.60 -10.96
N TYR A 182 -18.03 9.33 -9.90
CA TYR A 182 -18.49 8.38 -8.88
C TYR A 182 -19.61 9.07 -8.09
N ILE A 183 -20.83 9.03 -8.61
CA ILE A 183 -22.00 9.14 -7.76
C ILE A 183 -22.15 7.75 -7.12
N PRO A 184 -22.17 7.62 -5.78
CA PRO A 184 -22.37 6.33 -5.12
C PRO A 184 -23.64 5.66 -5.63
N TYR A 185 -23.72 4.35 -5.43
CA TYR A 185 -24.77 3.39 -5.79
C TYR A 185 -26.24 3.75 -5.43
N ILE A 186 -26.55 4.99 -5.02
CA ILE A 186 -27.90 5.48 -4.69
C ILE A 186 -28.80 5.68 -5.92
N TYR A 187 -28.29 5.55 -7.14
CA TYR A 187 -29.06 5.75 -8.39
C TYR A 187 -29.03 4.56 -9.37
N ALA A 188 -28.40 3.44 -9.03
CA ALA A 188 -28.50 2.23 -9.82
C ALA A 188 -29.65 1.39 -9.27
N ASN A 189 -30.84 1.55 -9.87
CA ASN A 189 -32.03 0.73 -9.60
C ASN A 189 -31.77 -0.76 -9.84
#